data_AF-A9IDJ1-F1
#
_entry.id   AF-A9IDJ1-F1
#
_cell.length_a   1.000
_cell.length_b   1.000
_cell.length_c   1.000
_cell.angle_alpha   90.00
_cell.angle_beta   90.00
_cell.angle_gamma   90.00
#
_symmetry.space_group_name_H-M   'P 1'
#
loop_
_entity.id
_entity.type
_entity.pdbx_description
1 polymer ?
#
loop_
_entity_poly.entity_id
_entity_poly.type
_entity_poly.pdbx_seq_one_letter_code
_entity_poly.pdbx_strand_id
1 'polypeptide(L)'
;MIVRSAIPLQQLIDEWKEESNPTKREYATFKIFDRKNGVEIETSCAPEFLSNYFQESDLPWEISPAFFRPDVLHRFKSDPEKYTLDDRTISCRNAWYLKGYDINEAGQVHAYIGDLARLPIEEQRYWQSFNEWSKGPISKRAHENDIMGEFSSEYDPLHLLKYKIRKLNDTPPAWWLPRSSEHLDAARYPATDSTFEWANEIMALDQLVVEGFQLKPLRKVLEDKGAKAESSWASLRVLGAILVATGLSEGQAKTTLTPLSRLHGLRSTLRAHSSVTEKDKEEKLARSTHGTLRAHFKWLAGECDKAFDAVLQALEAGDLNP
;
A
#
# COMPACT_ATOMS: atom_id res chain seq x y z
N MET A 1 -23.02 -18.42 28.83
CA MET A 1 -22.83 -19.81 28.39
C MET A 1 -21.44 -19.91 27.80
N ILE A 2 -20.48 -20.52 28.51
CA ILE A 2 -19.10 -20.66 28.01
C ILE A 2 -19.11 -21.81 27.01
N VAL A 3 -19.02 -21.48 25.72
CA VAL A 3 -18.82 -22.48 24.66
C VAL A 3 -17.37 -22.97 24.80
N ARG A 4 -17.19 -24.16 25.38
CA ARG A 4 -15.90 -24.84 25.37
C ARG A 4 -15.80 -25.63 24.07
N SER A 5 -14.70 -25.45 23.33
CA SER A 5 -14.40 -26.28 22.16
C SER A 5 -14.41 -27.75 22.58
N ALA A 6 -15.05 -28.62 21.79
CA ALA A 6 -15.19 -30.05 22.07
C ALA A 6 -13.91 -30.86 21.80
N ILE A 7 -12.84 -30.21 21.37
CA ILE A 7 -11.59 -30.85 20.98
C ILE A 7 -10.67 -30.96 22.21
N PRO A 8 -10.26 -32.17 22.63
CA PRO A 8 -9.27 -32.38 23.68
C PRO A 8 -7.95 -31.69 23.35
N LEU A 9 -7.29 -31.08 24.35
CA LEU A 9 -5.98 -30.44 24.18
C LEU A 9 -4.94 -31.34 23.51
N GLN A 10 -4.98 -32.65 23.82
CA GLN A 10 -4.08 -33.62 23.22
C GLN A 10 -4.31 -33.77 21.71
N GLN A 11 -5.57 -33.74 21.26
CA GLN A 11 -5.93 -33.79 19.85
C GLN A 11 -5.43 -32.54 19.10
N LEU A 12 -5.56 -31.35 19.71
CA LEU A 12 -5.00 -30.11 19.15
C LEU A 12 -3.47 -30.16 19.05
N ILE A 13 -2.79 -30.74 20.03
CA ILE A 13 -1.32 -30.90 20.01
C ILE A 13 -0.91 -31.90 18.92
N ASP A 14 -1.65 -32.98 18.76
CA ASP A 14 -1.35 -34.01 17.77
C ASP A 14 -1.65 -33.51 16.35
N GLU A 15 -2.76 -32.78 16.12
CA GLU A 15 -3.04 -32.05 14.88
C GLU A 15 -1.93 -31.05 14.55
N TRP A 16 -1.50 -30.22 15.51
CA TRP A 16 -0.42 -29.27 15.32
C TRP A 16 0.92 -29.95 14.99
N LYS A 17 1.22 -31.09 15.62
CA LYS A 17 2.42 -31.89 15.32
C LYS A 17 2.35 -32.54 13.94
N GLU A 18 1.18 -32.97 13.50
CA GLU A 18 0.98 -33.52 12.16
C GLU A 18 1.09 -32.43 11.08
N GLU A 19 0.49 -31.26 11.28
CA GLU A 19 0.64 -30.09 10.38
C GLU A 19 2.10 -29.63 10.30
N SER A 20 2.84 -29.74 11.41
CA SER A 20 4.26 -29.37 11.49
C SER A 20 5.20 -30.48 11.00
N ASN A 21 4.68 -31.64 10.57
CA ASN A 21 5.53 -32.76 10.14
C ASN A 21 6.05 -32.51 8.71
N PRO A 22 7.36 -32.29 8.51
CA PRO A 22 7.92 -31.98 7.20
C PRO A 22 7.73 -33.11 6.18
N THR A 23 7.57 -34.36 6.63
CA THR A 23 7.45 -35.52 5.73
C THR A 23 6.05 -35.73 5.15
N LYS A 24 5.02 -35.07 5.70
CA LYS A 24 3.63 -35.15 5.20
C LYS A 24 3.18 -33.87 4.50
N ARG A 25 4.06 -32.87 4.38
CA ARG A 25 3.69 -31.57 3.84
C ARG A 25 3.63 -31.64 2.32
N GLU A 26 2.46 -31.32 1.78
CA GLU A 26 2.29 -31.11 0.34
C GLU A 26 2.81 -29.73 -0.05
N TYR A 27 3.39 -29.65 -1.24
CA TYR A 27 3.93 -28.41 -1.81
C TYR A 27 3.42 -28.20 -3.23
N ALA A 28 3.06 -26.96 -3.55
CA ALA A 28 2.65 -26.58 -4.90
C ALA A 28 3.86 -26.35 -5.83
N THR A 29 3.62 -26.46 -7.13
CA THR A 29 4.59 -26.11 -8.17
C THR A 29 4.36 -24.69 -8.67
N PHE A 30 5.43 -23.97 -8.98
CA PHE A 30 5.38 -22.61 -9.47
C PHE A 30 6.31 -22.45 -10.68
N LYS A 31 5.84 -21.66 -11.63
CA LYS A 31 6.62 -21.01 -12.68
C LYS A 31 7.44 -19.90 -12.04
N ILE A 32 8.75 -20.06 -12.08
CA ILE A 32 9.70 -19.12 -11.50
C ILE A 32 10.74 -18.70 -12.53
N PHE A 33 11.34 -17.54 -12.26
CA PHE A 33 12.62 -17.20 -12.85
C PHE A 33 13.73 -17.68 -11.90
N ASP A 34 14.46 -18.73 -12.29
CA ASP A 34 15.61 -19.19 -11.52
C ASP A 34 16.75 -18.19 -11.63
N ARG A 35 16.96 -17.42 -10.55
CA ARG A 35 17.99 -16.38 -10.51
C ARG A 35 19.40 -16.93 -10.50
N LYS A 36 19.59 -18.18 -10.09
CA LYS A 36 20.91 -18.81 -10.04
C LYS A 36 21.40 -19.15 -11.44
N ASN A 37 20.55 -19.81 -12.22
CA ASN A 37 20.87 -20.32 -13.54
C ASN A 37 20.41 -19.39 -14.69
N GLY A 38 19.61 -18.37 -14.37
CA GLY A 38 19.11 -17.39 -15.34
C GLY A 38 18.05 -17.94 -16.30
N VAL A 39 17.26 -18.93 -15.87
CA VAL A 39 16.29 -19.64 -16.72
C VAL A 39 14.89 -19.62 -16.13
N GLU A 40 13.87 -19.60 -16.99
CA GLU A 40 12.49 -19.80 -16.59
C GLU A 40 12.18 -21.29 -16.47
N ILE A 41 11.71 -21.72 -15.30
CA ILE A 41 11.41 -23.14 -15.02
C ILE A 41 10.14 -23.27 -14.21
N GLU A 42 9.51 -24.43 -14.27
CA GLU A 42 8.43 -24.82 -13.37
C GLU A 42 8.97 -25.85 -12.37
N THR A 43 8.94 -25.52 -11.08
CA THR A 43 9.48 -26.38 -10.02
C THR A 43 8.60 -26.37 -8.77
N SER A 44 8.75 -27.39 -7.93
CA SER A 44 8.09 -27.43 -6.62
C SER A 44 8.71 -26.41 -5.67
N CYS A 45 7.89 -25.80 -4.80
CA CYS A 45 8.41 -24.99 -3.70
C CYS A 45 8.88 -25.82 -2.49
N ALA A 46 8.86 -27.16 -2.57
CA ALA A 46 9.35 -27.99 -1.48
C ALA A 46 10.87 -27.79 -1.24
N PRO A 47 11.35 -27.84 0.02
CA PRO A 47 12.75 -27.57 0.36
C PRO A 47 13.76 -28.41 -0.41
N GLU A 48 13.41 -29.64 -0.80
CA GLU A 48 14.28 -30.55 -1.56
C GLU A 48 14.47 -30.16 -3.04
N PHE A 49 13.64 -29.25 -3.57
CA PHE A 49 13.78 -28.71 -4.93
C PHE A 49 14.40 -27.31 -4.94
N LEU A 50 14.79 -26.79 -3.77
CA LEU A 50 15.37 -25.47 -3.59
C LEU A 50 16.75 -25.56 -2.93
N SER A 51 17.60 -24.59 -3.20
CA SER A 51 18.88 -24.40 -2.53
C SER A 51 18.90 -23.02 -1.90
N ASN A 52 19.65 -22.87 -0.80
CA ASN A 52 19.98 -21.53 -0.33
C ASN A 52 21.15 -20.94 -1.14
N TYR A 53 21.39 -19.63 -0.95
CA TYR A 53 22.45 -18.90 -1.64
C TYR A 53 23.88 -19.39 -1.31
N PHE A 54 24.06 -20.00 -0.14
CA PHE A 54 25.38 -20.44 0.38
C PHE A 54 25.72 -21.89 0.04
N GLN A 55 24.78 -22.64 -0.53
CA GLN A 55 24.94 -24.05 -0.89
C GLN A 55 25.31 -24.20 -2.37
N GLU A 56 26.39 -24.95 -2.60
CA GLU A 56 26.72 -25.44 -3.94
C GLU A 56 25.74 -26.56 -4.32
N SER A 57 24.96 -26.30 -5.36
CA SER A 57 23.90 -27.18 -5.88
C SER A 57 23.57 -26.70 -7.30
N ASP A 58 22.84 -27.47 -8.09
CA ASP A 58 22.25 -26.98 -9.36
C ASP A 58 20.81 -26.48 -9.17
N LEU A 59 20.25 -26.66 -7.97
CA LEU A 59 18.88 -26.29 -7.66
C LEU A 59 18.68 -24.76 -7.60
N PRO A 60 17.48 -24.27 -7.95
CA PRO A 60 17.11 -22.86 -7.87
C PRO A 60 17.29 -22.30 -6.48
N TRP A 61 17.66 -21.02 -6.39
CA TRP A 61 17.71 -20.35 -5.10
C TRP A 61 16.32 -20.12 -4.49
N GLU A 62 16.20 -20.20 -3.17
CA GLU A 62 14.97 -19.85 -2.43
C GLU A 62 14.47 -18.42 -2.72
N ILE A 63 15.39 -17.51 -3.09
CA ILE A 63 15.12 -16.12 -3.47
C ILE A 63 14.80 -15.96 -4.96
N SER A 64 14.54 -17.05 -5.68
CA SER A 64 14.04 -17.00 -7.05
C SER A 64 12.56 -16.59 -7.05
N PRO A 65 12.18 -15.56 -7.82
CA PRO A 65 10.82 -15.02 -7.82
C PRO A 65 9.88 -15.89 -8.66
N ALA A 66 8.69 -16.12 -8.11
CA ALA A 66 7.51 -16.51 -8.86
C ALA A 66 6.69 -15.25 -9.19
N PHE A 67 6.08 -15.22 -10.37
CA PHE A 67 5.26 -14.09 -10.83
C PHE A 67 3.78 -14.47 -10.87
N PHE A 68 2.92 -13.50 -10.59
CA PHE A 68 1.50 -13.70 -10.43
C PHE A 68 0.71 -12.54 -11.04
N ARG A 69 -0.47 -12.86 -11.55
CA ARG A 69 -1.47 -11.84 -11.88
C ARG A 69 -1.84 -11.04 -10.62
N PRO A 70 -2.03 -9.71 -10.72
CA PRO A 70 -2.28 -8.85 -9.56
C PRO A 70 -3.56 -9.19 -8.79
N ASP A 71 -4.50 -9.89 -9.44
CA ASP A 71 -5.73 -10.41 -8.82
C ASP A 71 -5.48 -11.31 -7.60
N VAL A 72 -4.28 -11.89 -7.45
CA VAL A 72 -3.88 -12.67 -6.27
C VAL A 72 -4.01 -11.86 -4.97
N LEU A 73 -3.91 -10.53 -5.04
CA LEU A 73 -4.05 -9.66 -3.87
C LEU A 73 -5.50 -9.33 -3.52
N HIS A 74 -6.45 -9.60 -4.42
CA HIS A 74 -7.85 -9.22 -4.23
C HIS A 74 -8.45 -9.89 -3.00
N ARG A 75 -8.19 -11.19 -2.80
CA ARG A 75 -8.67 -11.95 -1.63
C ARG A 75 -8.21 -11.33 -0.32
N PHE A 76 -6.95 -10.88 -0.26
CA PHE A 76 -6.36 -10.33 0.96
C PHE A 76 -6.83 -8.88 1.22
N LYS A 77 -7.11 -8.11 0.16
CA LYS A 77 -7.70 -6.76 0.28
C LYS A 77 -9.17 -6.77 0.71
N SER A 78 -9.93 -7.77 0.27
CA SER A 78 -11.38 -7.83 0.50
C SER A 78 -11.79 -8.26 1.91
N ASP A 79 -10.89 -8.87 2.69
CA ASP A 79 -11.15 -9.34 4.05
C ASP A 79 -10.08 -8.83 5.05
N PRO A 80 -10.15 -7.53 5.43
CA PRO A 80 -9.19 -6.92 6.35
C PRO A 80 -9.33 -7.42 7.80
N GLU A 81 -10.42 -8.10 8.16
CA GLU A 81 -10.59 -8.71 9.49
C GLU A 81 -9.80 -10.02 9.63
N LYS A 82 -9.52 -10.69 8.50
CA LYS A 82 -8.74 -11.92 8.45
C LYS A 82 -7.28 -11.68 8.07
N TYR A 83 -7.03 -10.83 7.08
CA TYR A 83 -5.68 -10.61 6.55
C TYR A 83 -5.17 -9.21 6.86
N THR A 84 -3.88 -9.13 7.16
CA THR A 84 -3.16 -7.87 7.27
C THR A 84 -2.23 -7.74 6.08
N LEU A 85 -2.49 -6.72 5.27
CA LEU A 85 -1.68 -6.35 4.11
C LEU A 85 -0.86 -5.11 4.46
N ASP A 86 0.46 -5.29 4.58
CA ASP A 86 1.42 -4.20 4.70
C ASP A 86 2.08 -3.94 3.34
N ASP A 87 3.01 -2.99 3.25
CA ASP A 87 3.64 -2.56 2.00
C ASP A 87 4.27 -3.72 1.20
N ARG A 88 4.90 -4.68 1.89
CA ARG A 88 5.57 -5.84 1.27
C ARG A 88 5.28 -7.18 1.95
N THR A 89 4.39 -7.21 2.95
CA THR A 89 4.09 -8.42 3.71
C THR A 89 2.60 -8.69 3.74
N ILE A 90 2.25 -9.98 3.78
CA ILE A 90 0.87 -10.43 3.95
C ILE A 90 0.86 -11.39 5.12
N SER A 91 0.00 -11.17 6.10
CA SER A 91 -0.17 -12.12 7.20
C SER A 91 -1.63 -12.47 7.39
N CYS A 92 -1.87 -13.70 7.82
CA CYS A 92 -3.18 -14.16 8.26
C CYS A 92 -3.14 -14.32 9.78
N ARG A 93 -3.39 -13.23 10.51
CA ARG A 93 -3.31 -13.17 11.97
C ARG A 93 -1.98 -13.78 12.45
N ASN A 94 -2.05 -14.87 13.23
CA ASN A 94 -0.89 -15.60 13.74
C ASN A 94 -0.72 -16.99 13.07
N ALA A 95 -1.44 -17.27 11.98
CA ALA A 95 -1.41 -18.58 11.33
C ALA A 95 -0.24 -18.70 10.34
N TRP A 96 -0.06 -17.70 9.48
CA TRP A 96 1.02 -17.67 8.50
C TRP A 96 1.36 -16.24 8.10
N TYR A 97 2.55 -16.05 7.56
CA TYR A 97 3.00 -14.79 6.98
C TYR A 97 3.80 -15.03 5.70
N LEU A 98 3.58 -14.18 4.69
CA LEU A 98 4.38 -14.03 3.49
C LEU A 98 5.30 -12.83 3.68
N LYS A 99 6.61 -13.08 3.66
CA LYS A 99 7.62 -12.09 4.06
C LYS A 99 7.85 -11.02 2.99
N GLY A 100 7.87 -11.38 1.72
CA GLY A 100 8.20 -10.44 0.66
C GLY A 100 7.32 -10.66 -0.56
N TYR A 101 6.49 -9.67 -0.86
CA TYR A 101 5.95 -9.48 -2.20
C TYR A 101 6.17 -8.04 -2.65
N ASP A 102 6.16 -7.81 -3.95
CA ASP A 102 6.05 -6.46 -4.52
C ASP A 102 5.41 -6.53 -5.91
N ILE A 103 5.12 -5.37 -6.50
CA ILE A 103 4.55 -5.29 -7.85
C ILE A 103 5.59 -4.65 -8.77
N ASN A 104 5.95 -5.36 -9.84
CA ASN A 104 6.92 -4.87 -10.81
C ASN A 104 6.31 -3.84 -11.80
N GLU A 105 7.15 -3.28 -12.66
CA GLU A 105 6.72 -2.29 -13.67
C GLU A 105 5.71 -2.85 -14.68
N ALA A 106 5.71 -4.17 -14.89
CA ALA A 106 4.74 -4.85 -15.75
C ALA A 106 3.39 -5.12 -15.05
N GLY A 107 3.21 -4.69 -13.79
CA GLY A 107 1.99 -4.89 -13.02
C GLY A 107 1.83 -6.32 -12.47
N GLN A 108 2.88 -7.14 -12.51
CA GLN A 108 2.87 -8.47 -11.93
C GLN A 108 3.25 -8.40 -10.45
N VAL A 109 2.55 -9.17 -9.63
CA VAL A 109 2.98 -9.43 -8.26
C VAL A 109 4.09 -10.46 -8.32
N HIS A 110 5.19 -10.22 -7.63
CA HIS A 110 6.24 -11.22 -7.45
C HIS A 110 6.42 -11.55 -5.98
N ALA A 111 6.74 -12.81 -5.69
CA ALA A 111 7.07 -13.31 -4.36
C ALA A 111 8.13 -14.41 -4.47
N TYR A 112 8.92 -14.60 -3.42
CA TYR A 112 10.01 -15.59 -3.45
C TYR A 112 9.49 -17.01 -3.22
N ILE A 113 10.00 -17.97 -3.99
CA ILE A 113 9.56 -19.37 -3.90
C ILE A 113 9.80 -19.97 -2.50
N GLY A 114 10.89 -19.59 -1.82
CA GLY A 114 11.16 -20.00 -0.46
C GLY A 114 10.20 -19.42 0.58
N ASP A 115 9.63 -18.24 0.34
CA ASP A 115 8.58 -17.68 1.18
C ASP A 115 7.23 -18.34 0.91
N LEU A 116 6.93 -18.66 -0.35
CA LEU A 116 5.72 -19.42 -0.74
C LEU A 116 5.72 -20.82 -0.12
N ALA A 117 6.88 -21.48 -0.06
CA ALA A 117 7.06 -22.78 0.58
C ALA A 117 6.60 -22.82 2.05
N ARG A 118 6.67 -21.67 2.74
CA ARG A 118 6.30 -21.55 4.16
C ARG A 118 4.80 -21.42 4.37
N LEU A 119 4.04 -21.08 3.32
CA LEU A 119 2.60 -20.96 3.40
C LEU A 119 1.92 -22.33 3.56
N PRO A 120 0.72 -22.40 4.14
CA PRO A 120 -0.12 -23.59 4.10
C PRO A 120 -0.45 -24.00 2.66
N ILE A 121 -0.65 -25.29 2.40
CA ILE A 121 -0.89 -25.81 1.04
C ILE A 121 -2.10 -25.15 0.35
N GLU A 122 -3.15 -24.82 1.09
CA GLU A 122 -4.31 -24.10 0.55
C GLU A 122 -3.93 -22.72 -0.01
N GLU A 123 -3.06 -22.01 0.70
CA GLU A 123 -2.55 -20.73 0.23
C GLU A 123 -1.60 -20.92 -0.94
N GLN A 124 -0.70 -21.90 -0.89
CA GLN A 124 0.18 -22.20 -2.03
C GLN A 124 -0.63 -22.48 -3.31
N ARG A 125 -1.69 -23.29 -3.23
CA ARG A 125 -2.61 -23.58 -4.35
C ARG A 125 -3.36 -22.34 -4.81
N TYR A 126 -3.78 -21.48 -3.88
CA TYR A 126 -4.39 -20.20 -4.22
C TYR A 126 -3.41 -19.34 -5.05
N TRP A 127 -2.19 -19.13 -4.58
CA TRP A 127 -1.13 -18.42 -5.30
C TRP A 127 -0.84 -19.07 -6.66
N GLN A 128 -0.73 -20.41 -6.70
CA GLN A 128 -0.49 -21.18 -7.91
C GLN A 128 -1.54 -20.91 -9.01
N SER A 129 -2.81 -20.72 -8.64
CA SER A 129 -3.87 -20.42 -9.62
C SER A 129 -3.73 -19.06 -10.34
N PHE A 130 -2.90 -18.15 -9.79
CA PHE A 130 -2.58 -16.85 -10.39
C PHE A 130 -1.18 -16.81 -11.02
N ASN A 131 -0.41 -17.89 -10.90
CA ASN A 131 0.98 -17.92 -11.33
C ASN A 131 1.12 -17.85 -12.85
N GLU A 132 2.00 -16.94 -13.31
CA GLU A 132 2.28 -16.70 -14.72
C GLU A 132 3.79 -16.52 -14.96
N TRP A 133 4.20 -16.60 -16.22
CA TRP A 133 5.59 -16.32 -16.60
C TRP A 133 5.95 -14.85 -16.43
N SER A 134 7.24 -14.57 -16.29
CA SER A 134 7.71 -13.21 -16.09
C SER A 134 7.45 -12.37 -17.35
N LYS A 135 6.93 -11.16 -17.17
CA LYS A 135 6.80 -10.12 -18.20
C LYS A 135 7.83 -9.01 -18.00
N GLY A 136 8.59 -9.09 -16.91
CA GLY A 136 9.63 -8.15 -16.52
C GLY A 136 10.35 -8.64 -15.26
N PRO A 137 11.42 -7.95 -14.84
CA PRO A 137 12.15 -8.28 -13.62
C PRO A 137 11.30 -8.05 -12.37
N ILE A 138 11.83 -8.42 -11.20
CA ILE A 138 11.31 -7.93 -9.92
C ILE A 138 11.36 -6.40 -9.87
N SER A 139 10.51 -5.79 -9.05
CA SER A 139 10.54 -4.34 -8.80
C SER A 139 11.93 -3.86 -8.38
N LYS A 140 12.33 -2.67 -8.82
CA LYS A 140 13.63 -2.06 -8.46
C LYS A 140 13.82 -1.98 -6.93
N ARG A 141 12.80 -1.55 -6.18
CA ARG A 141 12.81 -1.57 -4.71
C ARG A 141 13.18 -2.94 -4.13
N ALA A 142 12.50 -4.00 -4.55
CA ALA A 142 12.84 -5.37 -4.12
C ALA A 142 14.26 -5.80 -4.52
N HIS A 143 14.74 -5.38 -5.69
CA HIS A 143 16.11 -5.66 -6.09
C HIS A 143 17.14 -4.98 -5.17
N GLU A 144 16.97 -3.70 -4.88
CA GLU A 144 17.85 -2.95 -3.97
C GLU A 144 17.82 -3.55 -2.55
N ASN A 145 16.62 -3.77 -1.99
CA ASN A 145 16.46 -4.22 -0.60
C ASN A 145 16.86 -5.68 -0.41
N ASP A 146 16.35 -6.57 -1.25
CA ASP A 146 16.39 -8.00 -0.95
C ASP A 146 17.63 -8.67 -1.57
N ILE A 147 18.18 -8.07 -2.63
CA ILE A 147 19.34 -8.63 -3.34
C ILE A 147 20.62 -7.87 -3.02
N MET A 148 20.61 -6.54 -3.10
CA MET A 148 21.80 -5.72 -2.82
C MET A 148 21.99 -5.45 -1.33
N GLY A 149 20.93 -5.58 -0.52
CA GLY A 149 20.96 -5.23 0.91
C GLY A 149 21.03 -3.72 1.13
N GLU A 150 20.60 -2.93 0.15
CA GLU A 150 20.62 -1.48 0.18
C GLU A 150 19.22 -0.94 0.50
N PHE A 151 19.14 0.21 1.19
CA PHE A 151 17.87 0.92 1.30
C PHE A 151 17.41 1.37 -0.09
N SER A 152 16.10 1.36 -0.33
CA SER A 152 15.62 1.70 -1.67
C SER A 152 15.84 3.17 -1.95
N SER A 153 16.34 3.45 -3.15
CA SER A 153 16.52 4.82 -3.65
C SER A 153 15.21 5.40 -4.20
N GLU A 154 14.15 4.59 -4.30
CA GLU A 154 12.88 5.01 -4.86
C GLU A 154 12.09 5.91 -3.92
N TYR A 155 11.65 7.05 -4.46
CA TYR A 155 10.68 7.89 -3.81
C TYR A 155 9.30 7.20 -3.75
N ASP A 156 8.89 6.81 -2.54
CA ASP A 156 7.55 6.31 -2.24
C ASP A 156 6.72 7.40 -1.52
N PRO A 157 5.87 8.12 -2.26
CA PRO A 157 5.11 9.23 -1.71
C PRO A 157 4.04 8.79 -0.70
N LEU A 158 3.45 7.60 -0.87
CA LEU A 158 2.43 7.13 0.07
C LEU A 158 3.09 6.77 1.40
N HIS A 159 4.25 6.12 1.35
CA HIS A 159 5.04 5.82 2.54
C HIS A 159 5.42 7.09 3.31
N LEU A 160 5.91 8.12 2.60
CA LEU A 160 6.31 9.39 3.22
C LEU A 160 5.12 10.13 3.83
N LEU A 161 3.97 10.18 3.15
CA LEU A 161 2.74 10.72 3.73
C LEU A 161 2.35 9.99 5.02
N LYS A 162 2.35 8.65 5.01
CA LYS A 162 2.07 7.85 6.22
C LYS A 162 3.08 8.13 7.33
N TYR A 163 4.36 8.27 7.00
CA TYR A 163 5.42 8.60 7.97
C TYR A 163 5.16 9.97 8.63
N LYS A 164 4.93 11.01 7.84
CA LYS A 164 4.62 12.37 8.33
C LYS A 164 3.37 12.38 9.21
N ILE A 165 2.33 11.66 8.81
CA ILE A 165 1.09 11.56 9.57
C ILE A 165 1.30 10.82 10.90
N ARG A 166 2.13 9.76 10.94
CA ARG A 166 2.50 9.12 12.22
C ARG A 166 3.24 10.10 13.13
N LYS A 167 4.17 10.90 12.61
CA LYS A 167 4.85 11.96 13.38
C LYS A 167 3.87 13.01 13.91
N LEU A 168 2.89 13.44 13.11
CA LEU A 168 1.82 14.31 13.58
C LEU A 168 0.98 13.65 14.67
N ASN A 169 0.69 12.35 14.57
CA ASN A 169 -0.08 11.64 15.58
C ASN A 169 0.66 11.54 16.92
N ASP A 170 2.00 11.48 16.91
CA ASP A 170 2.81 11.43 18.14
C ASP A 170 2.69 12.71 18.97
N THR A 171 2.53 13.86 18.33
CA THR A 171 2.33 15.17 18.98
C THR A 171 1.29 15.98 18.21
N PRO A 172 0.00 15.68 18.37
CA PRO A 172 -1.02 16.20 17.47
C PRO A 172 -1.32 17.68 17.74
N PRO A 173 -1.08 18.57 16.76
CA PRO A 173 -1.45 19.96 16.89
C PRO A 173 -2.97 20.11 16.87
N ALA A 174 -3.50 21.18 17.45
CA ALA A 174 -4.94 21.39 17.59
C ALA A 174 -5.70 21.38 16.25
N TRP A 175 -5.04 21.74 15.14
CA TRP A 175 -5.64 21.74 13.79
C TRP A 175 -5.62 20.39 13.08
N TRP A 176 -5.03 19.36 13.70
CA TRP A 176 -4.97 18.02 13.15
C TRP A 176 -5.78 17.05 14.01
N LEU A 177 -6.69 16.32 13.39
CA LEU A 177 -7.35 15.17 14.00
C LEU A 177 -6.49 13.92 13.71
N PRO A 178 -5.87 13.30 14.74
CA PRO A 178 -5.02 12.13 14.56
C PRO A 178 -5.66 11.04 13.72
N ARG A 179 -4.86 10.42 12.84
CA ARG A 179 -5.30 9.32 11.98
C ARG A 179 -5.01 8.00 12.69
N SER A 180 -6.02 7.14 12.88
CA SER A 180 -5.80 5.85 13.52
C SER A 180 -4.99 4.88 12.64
N SER A 181 -4.55 3.75 13.20
CA SER A 181 -3.93 2.65 12.46
C SER A 181 -4.78 2.24 11.26
N GLU A 182 -6.10 2.17 11.43
CA GLU A 182 -7.02 1.74 10.37
C GLU A 182 -7.02 2.70 9.19
N HIS A 183 -6.86 4.02 9.43
CA HIS A 183 -6.75 5.00 8.34
C HIS A 183 -5.43 4.84 7.59
N LEU A 184 -4.33 4.63 8.32
CA LEU A 184 -3.00 4.39 7.73
C LEU A 184 -2.98 3.10 6.92
N ASP A 185 -3.62 2.05 7.41
CA ASP A 185 -3.65 0.74 6.77
C ASP A 185 -4.61 0.72 5.57
N ALA A 186 -5.72 1.48 5.62
CA ALA A 186 -6.68 1.55 4.54
C ALA A 186 -6.10 2.13 3.24
N ALA A 187 -5.24 3.15 3.32
CA ALA A 187 -4.68 3.78 2.12
C ALA A 187 -3.57 2.92 1.50
N ARG A 188 -3.80 2.35 0.32
CA ARG A 188 -2.84 1.49 -0.38
C ARG A 188 -2.72 1.88 -1.85
N TYR A 189 -1.68 1.39 -2.51
CA TYR A 189 -1.62 1.45 -3.96
C TYR A 189 -2.67 0.48 -4.57
N PRO A 190 -3.36 0.87 -5.66
CA PRO A 190 -4.15 -0.07 -6.45
C PRO A 190 -3.25 -1.22 -6.92
N ALA A 191 -3.66 -2.46 -6.61
CA ALA A 191 -2.98 -3.67 -7.04
C ALA A 191 -3.33 -3.99 -8.50
N THR A 192 -4.61 -3.84 -8.86
CA THR A 192 -5.12 -4.03 -10.22
C THR A 192 -5.45 -2.69 -10.88
N ASP A 193 -5.71 -2.71 -12.19
CA ASP A 193 -6.19 -1.53 -12.94
C ASP A 193 -7.72 -1.36 -12.87
N SER A 194 -8.34 -1.85 -11.79
CA SER A 194 -9.77 -1.75 -11.52
C SER A 194 -10.18 -0.34 -11.09
N THR A 195 -11.19 0.23 -11.74
CA THR A 195 -11.77 1.53 -11.37
C THR A 195 -12.35 1.52 -9.95
N PHE A 196 -12.97 0.40 -9.55
CA PHE A 196 -13.54 0.27 -8.21
C PHE A 196 -12.46 0.29 -7.13
N GLU A 197 -11.37 -0.46 -7.36
CA GLU A 197 -10.23 -0.47 -6.45
C GLU A 197 -9.60 0.93 -6.38
N TRP A 198 -9.32 1.54 -7.53
CA TRP A 198 -8.78 2.89 -7.60
C TRP A 198 -9.64 3.93 -6.87
N ALA A 199 -10.96 3.90 -7.03
CA ALA A 199 -11.88 4.80 -6.35
C ALA A 199 -11.82 4.63 -4.81
N ASN A 200 -11.72 3.40 -4.31
CA ASN A 200 -11.58 3.12 -2.89
C ASN A 200 -10.23 3.61 -2.34
N GLU A 201 -9.14 3.40 -3.07
CA GLU A 201 -7.82 3.88 -2.64
C GLU A 201 -7.75 5.41 -2.64
N ILE A 202 -8.36 6.09 -3.62
CA ILE A 202 -8.50 7.56 -3.64
C ILE A 202 -9.28 8.05 -2.42
N MET A 203 -10.36 7.36 -2.06
CA MET A 203 -11.13 7.71 -0.87
C MET A 203 -10.32 7.53 0.41
N ALA A 204 -9.60 6.42 0.55
CA ALA A 204 -8.75 6.16 1.71
C ALA A 204 -7.62 7.19 1.83
N LEU A 205 -7.01 7.60 0.71
CA LEU A 205 -5.99 8.65 0.70
C LEU A 205 -6.56 10.02 1.12
N ASP A 206 -7.76 10.39 0.66
CA ASP A 206 -8.43 11.64 1.08
C ASP A 206 -8.73 11.64 2.58
N GLN A 207 -9.25 10.52 3.10
CA GLN A 207 -9.52 10.36 4.53
C GLN A 207 -8.26 10.42 5.39
N LEU A 208 -7.14 9.94 4.84
CA LEU A 208 -5.85 9.96 5.50
C LEU A 208 -5.23 11.38 5.52
N VAL A 209 -5.27 12.09 4.39
CA VAL A 209 -4.51 13.35 4.19
C VAL A 209 -5.37 14.60 4.40
N VAL A 210 -6.58 14.65 3.83
CA VAL A 210 -7.40 15.87 3.78
C VAL A 210 -8.36 15.95 4.95
N GLU A 211 -9.04 14.85 5.29
CA GLU A 211 -10.00 14.81 6.40
C GLU A 211 -9.31 14.85 7.79
N GLY A 212 -7.98 14.89 7.82
CA GLY A 212 -7.13 15.23 8.96
C GLY A 212 -7.34 16.65 9.49
N PHE A 213 -7.58 17.61 8.60
CA PHE A 213 -7.58 19.03 8.93
C PHE A 213 -8.87 19.48 9.62
N GLN A 214 -8.76 20.01 10.84
CA GLN A 214 -9.89 20.51 11.61
C GLN A 214 -10.18 21.99 11.28
N LEU A 215 -11.41 22.27 10.84
CA LEU A 215 -11.80 23.62 10.39
C LEU A 215 -11.75 24.68 11.50
N LYS A 216 -12.29 24.41 12.70
CA LYS A 216 -12.37 25.43 13.76
C LYS A 216 -10.96 25.88 14.22
N PRO A 217 -10.03 24.97 14.53
CA PRO A 217 -8.67 25.37 14.91
C PRO A 217 -7.91 26.03 13.75
N LEU A 218 -8.11 25.60 12.49
CA LEU A 218 -7.51 26.28 11.34
C LEU A 218 -7.97 27.74 11.20
N ARG A 219 -9.25 28.04 11.47
CA ARG A 219 -9.73 29.43 11.48
C ARG A 219 -9.03 30.26 12.53
N LYS A 220 -8.78 29.70 13.71
CA LYS A 220 -8.01 30.37 14.76
C LYS A 220 -6.56 30.64 14.32
N VAL A 221 -5.90 29.66 13.69
CA VAL A 221 -4.55 29.86 13.13
C VAL A 221 -4.53 30.99 12.09
N LEU A 222 -5.56 31.08 11.24
CA LEU A 222 -5.67 32.18 10.28
C LEU A 222 -5.87 33.55 10.95
N GLU A 223 -6.70 33.61 12.00
CA GLU A 223 -6.93 34.80 12.81
C GLU A 223 -5.65 35.28 13.52
N ASP A 224 -4.88 34.35 14.08
CA ASP A 224 -3.60 34.63 14.73
C ASP A 224 -2.56 35.17 13.71
N LYS A 225 -2.71 34.83 12.42
CA LYS A 225 -1.91 35.37 11.30
C LYS A 225 -2.49 36.65 10.68
N GLY A 226 -3.51 37.26 11.29
CA GLY A 226 -4.04 38.57 10.91
C GLY A 226 -5.09 38.58 9.80
N ALA A 227 -5.63 37.41 9.41
CA ALA A 227 -6.69 37.29 8.41
C ALA A 227 -7.94 36.63 9.00
N LYS A 228 -9.10 36.77 8.35
CA LYS A 228 -10.35 36.14 8.80
C LYS A 228 -10.95 35.26 7.72
N ALA A 229 -11.41 34.07 8.11
CA ALA A 229 -12.15 33.19 7.23
C ALA A 229 -13.63 33.59 7.19
N GLU A 230 -14.24 33.54 6.02
CA GLU A 230 -15.70 33.61 5.91
C GLU A 230 -16.35 32.35 6.51
N SER A 231 -17.59 32.48 6.99
CA SER A 231 -18.32 31.38 7.61
C SER A 231 -18.57 30.21 6.65
N SER A 232 -18.68 30.48 5.36
CA SER A 232 -18.90 29.52 4.26
C SER A 232 -17.65 28.70 3.89
N TRP A 233 -16.45 29.14 4.29
CA TRP A 233 -15.21 28.50 3.85
C TRP A 233 -14.98 27.15 4.53
N ALA A 234 -14.69 26.14 3.72
CA ALA A 234 -14.24 24.81 4.14
C ALA A 234 -12.71 24.79 4.40
N SER A 235 -12.21 23.67 4.95
CA SER A 235 -10.83 23.53 5.43
C SER A 235 -9.78 23.87 4.36
N LEU A 236 -9.90 23.35 3.15
CA LEU A 236 -8.96 23.63 2.05
C LEU A 236 -8.90 25.12 1.67
N ARG A 237 -10.04 25.83 1.69
CA ARG A 237 -10.04 27.28 1.40
C ARG A 237 -9.38 28.07 2.53
N VAL A 238 -9.58 27.65 3.78
CA VAL A 238 -8.91 28.25 4.95
C VAL A 238 -7.40 27.99 4.89
N LEU A 239 -6.96 26.78 4.54
CA LEU A 239 -5.54 26.49 4.32
C LEU A 239 -4.94 27.40 3.24
N GLY A 240 -5.67 27.67 2.16
CA GLY A 240 -5.22 28.58 1.11
C GLY A 240 -5.01 30.00 1.62
N ALA A 241 -5.92 30.47 2.47
CA ALA A 241 -5.77 31.77 3.12
C ALA A 241 -4.60 31.80 4.11
N ILE A 242 -4.34 30.69 4.82
CA ILE A 242 -3.16 30.56 5.71
C ILE A 242 -1.87 30.66 4.90
N LEU A 243 -1.79 29.95 3.76
CA LEU A 243 -0.62 30.04 2.87
C LEU A 243 -0.36 31.48 2.40
N VAL A 244 -1.42 32.21 2.04
CA VAL A 244 -1.31 33.63 1.67
C VAL A 244 -0.84 34.49 2.84
N ALA A 245 -1.42 34.28 4.03
CA ALA A 245 -1.00 34.98 5.24
C ALA A 245 0.46 34.69 5.64
N THR A 246 1.03 33.55 5.21
CA THR A 246 2.45 33.22 5.39
C THR A 246 3.38 33.73 4.28
N GLY A 247 2.87 34.50 3.33
CA GLY A 247 3.67 35.22 2.32
C GLY A 247 3.61 34.67 0.91
N LEU A 248 2.81 33.64 0.63
CA LEU A 248 2.56 33.20 -0.75
C LEU A 248 1.57 34.18 -1.44
N SER A 249 1.74 34.39 -2.74
CA SER A 249 0.69 35.04 -3.53
C SER A 249 -0.56 34.14 -3.62
N GLU A 250 -1.73 34.72 -3.89
CA GLU A 250 -2.96 33.95 -4.06
C GLU A 250 -2.84 32.87 -5.16
N GLY A 251 -2.11 33.19 -6.23
CA GLY A 251 -1.82 32.25 -7.32
C GLY A 251 -0.96 31.08 -6.84
N GLN A 252 0.10 31.35 -6.09
CA GLN A 252 0.97 30.30 -5.52
C GLN A 252 0.20 29.43 -4.53
N ALA A 253 -0.54 30.02 -3.59
CA ALA A 253 -1.34 29.27 -2.62
C ALA A 253 -2.37 28.36 -3.30
N LYS A 254 -3.03 28.84 -4.36
CA LYS A 254 -3.95 28.03 -5.16
C LYS A 254 -3.25 26.87 -5.86
N THR A 255 -2.10 27.11 -6.48
CA THR A 255 -1.29 26.06 -7.13
C THR A 255 -0.86 25.01 -6.11
N THR A 256 -0.32 25.43 -4.96
CA THR A 256 0.10 24.54 -3.87
C THR A 256 -1.03 23.63 -3.38
N LEU A 257 -2.27 24.13 -3.27
CA LEU A 257 -3.41 23.33 -2.81
C LEU A 257 -4.15 22.57 -3.91
N THR A 258 -3.74 22.71 -5.16
CA THR A 258 -4.39 22.02 -6.28
C THR A 258 -4.38 20.49 -6.09
N PRO A 259 -3.30 19.84 -5.65
CA PRO A 259 -3.28 18.40 -5.45
C PRO A 259 -4.27 17.92 -4.38
N LEU A 260 -4.32 18.58 -3.22
CA LEU A 260 -5.26 18.24 -2.14
C LEU A 260 -6.72 18.50 -2.54
N SER A 261 -6.96 19.59 -3.26
CA SER A 261 -8.30 19.91 -3.80
C SER A 261 -8.73 18.89 -4.86
N ARG A 262 -7.79 18.42 -5.69
CA ARG A 262 -8.01 17.40 -6.70
C ARG A 262 -8.33 16.05 -6.07
N LEU A 263 -7.57 15.63 -5.06
CA LEU A 263 -7.83 14.44 -4.27
C LEU A 263 -9.24 14.47 -3.66
N HIS A 264 -9.60 15.56 -2.98
CA HIS A 264 -10.91 15.72 -2.37
C HIS A 264 -12.06 15.77 -3.37
N GLY A 265 -11.82 16.39 -4.53
CA GLY A 265 -12.74 16.40 -5.67
C GLY A 265 -12.98 14.99 -6.21
N LEU A 266 -11.91 14.25 -6.51
CA LEU A 266 -11.97 12.88 -7.01
C LEU A 266 -12.70 11.96 -6.02
N ARG A 267 -12.44 12.08 -4.72
CA ARG A 267 -13.17 11.33 -3.68
C ARG A 267 -14.68 11.54 -3.79
N SER A 268 -15.13 12.73 -4.18
CA SER A 268 -16.56 13.03 -4.38
C SER A 268 -17.08 12.50 -5.71
N THR A 269 -16.32 12.70 -6.80
CA THR A 269 -16.65 12.26 -8.15
C THR A 269 -16.66 10.74 -8.30
N LEU A 270 -15.87 10.00 -7.52
CA LEU A 270 -15.74 8.55 -7.65
C LEU A 270 -16.64 7.74 -6.69
N ARG A 271 -17.41 8.40 -5.81
CA ARG A 271 -18.34 7.70 -4.90
C ARG A 271 -19.33 6.84 -5.66
N ALA A 272 -19.75 5.71 -5.09
CA ALA A 272 -20.66 4.76 -5.75
C ALA A 272 -21.89 5.41 -6.42
N HIS A 273 -22.48 6.46 -5.83
CA HIS A 273 -23.70 7.12 -6.33
C HIS A 273 -23.48 8.38 -7.20
N SER A 274 -22.24 8.73 -7.56
CA SER A 274 -21.96 9.87 -8.45
C SER A 274 -22.23 9.54 -9.93
N SER A 275 -22.31 10.59 -10.75
CA SER A 275 -22.51 10.53 -12.21
C SER A 275 -21.52 9.58 -12.89
N VAL A 276 -22.05 8.55 -13.58
CA VAL A 276 -21.25 7.59 -14.37
C VAL A 276 -20.40 8.31 -15.42
N THR A 277 -20.97 9.31 -16.10
CA THR A 277 -20.28 10.08 -17.13
C THR A 277 -19.04 10.81 -16.59
N GLU A 278 -19.10 11.34 -15.37
CA GLU A 278 -17.95 12.02 -14.76
C GLU A 278 -16.89 11.01 -14.30
N LYS A 279 -17.30 9.87 -13.74
CA LYS A 279 -16.36 8.78 -13.41
C LYS A 279 -15.58 8.31 -14.64
N ASP A 280 -16.29 8.04 -15.75
CA ASP A 280 -15.68 7.56 -16.98
C ASP A 280 -14.68 8.57 -17.57
N LYS A 281 -14.95 9.87 -17.44
CA LYS A 281 -14.02 10.93 -17.86
C LYS A 281 -12.75 10.89 -17.02
N GLU A 282 -12.89 10.80 -15.70
CA GLU A 282 -11.74 10.78 -14.80
C GLU A 282 -10.88 9.53 -14.98
N GLU A 283 -11.52 8.38 -15.16
CA GLU A 283 -10.87 7.12 -15.48
C GLU A 283 -10.07 7.21 -16.80
N LYS A 284 -10.69 7.72 -17.86
CA LYS A 284 -10.03 7.89 -19.17
C LYS A 284 -8.86 8.86 -19.07
N LEU A 285 -9.01 9.96 -18.32
CA LEU A 285 -7.95 10.94 -18.12
C LEU A 285 -6.75 10.35 -17.36
N ALA A 286 -7.03 9.61 -16.29
CA ALA A 286 -6.00 8.94 -15.49
C ALA A 286 -5.19 7.96 -16.36
N ARG A 287 -5.86 7.11 -17.14
CA ARG A 287 -5.18 6.15 -18.03
C ARG A 287 -4.46 6.82 -19.19
N SER A 288 -5.04 7.84 -19.82
CA SER A 288 -4.39 8.51 -20.97
C SER A 288 -3.14 9.28 -20.56
N THR A 289 -3.12 9.82 -19.33
CA THR A 289 -2.02 10.66 -18.84
C THR A 289 -0.93 9.84 -18.15
N HIS A 290 -1.29 8.77 -17.45
CA HIS A 290 -0.36 8.01 -16.60
C HIS A 290 -0.22 6.53 -16.99
N GLY A 291 -0.96 6.05 -17.99
CA GLY A 291 -0.96 4.66 -18.45
C GLY A 291 -1.85 3.73 -17.60
N THR A 292 -1.70 3.78 -16.27
CA THR A 292 -2.49 2.96 -15.33
C THR A 292 -3.07 3.78 -14.19
N LEU A 293 -4.14 3.29 -13.56
CA LEU A 293 -4.75 3.89 -12.39
C LEU A 293 -3.81 3.88 -11.18
N ARG A 294 -2.96 2.84 -11.05
CA ARG A 294 -1.88 2.78 -10.04
C ARG A 294 -0.86 3.90 -10.25
N ALA A 295 -0.42 4.13 -11.49
CA ALA A 295 0.53 5.20 -11.81
C ALA A 295 -0.06 6.58 -11.55
N HIS A 296 -1.32 6.81 -11.92
CA HIS A 296 -2.05 8.04 -11.57
C HIS A 296 -2.14 8.23 -10.04
N PHE A 297 -2.47 7.17 -9.29
CA PHE A 297 -2.51 7.23 -7.83
C PHE A 297 -1.15 7.59 -7.23
N LYS A 298 -0.05 6.96 -7.69
CA LYS A 298 1.32 7.28 -7.23
C LYS A 298 1.70 8.72 -7.53
N TRP A 299 1.37 9.22 -8.72
CA TRP A 299 1.58 10.61 -9.07
C TRP A 299 0.78 11.55 -8.16
N LEU A 300 -0.52 11.31 -7.97
CA LEU A 300 -1.37 12.15 -7.13
C LEU A 300 -0.91 12.16 -5.67
N ALA A 301 -0.52 11.01 -5.13
CA ALA A 301 0.06 10.91 -3.80
C ALA A 301 1.34 11.76 -3.67
N GLY A 302 2.22 11.74 -4.67
CA GLY A 302 3.44 12.56 -4.67
C GLY A 302 3.17 14.07 -4.77
N GLU A 303 2.17 14.47 -5.55
CA GLU A 303 1.76 15.88 -5.57
C GLU A 303 1.07 16.29 -4.27
N CYS A 304 0.33 15.39 -3.63
CA CYS A 304 -0.24 15.62 -2.30
C CYS A 304 0.84 15.72 -1.22
N ASP A 305 1.89 14.90 -1.28
CA ASP A 305 3.03 14.94 -0.36
C ASP A 305 3.72 16.31 -0.37
N LYS A 306 4.04 16.83 -1.56
CA LYS A 306 4.61 18.18 -1.73
C LYS A 306 3.68 19.28 -1.21
N ALA A 307 2.39 19.18 -1.52
CA ALA A 307 1.39 20.13 -1.04
C ALA A 307 1.25 20.07 0.49
N PHE A 308 1.31 18.88 1.06
CA PHE A 308 1.24 18.63 2.50
C PHE A 308 2.44 19.26 3.20
N ASP A 309 3.65 19.13 2.68
CA ASP A 309 4.85 19.77 3.24
C ASP A 309 4.73 21.30 3.29
N ALA A 310 4.26 21.92 2.21
CA ALA A 310 4.04 23.36 2.19
C ALA A 310 2.98 23.80 3.22
N VAL A 311 1.93 22.99 3.41
CA VAL A 311 0.91 23.24 4.43
C VAL A 311 1.48 23.08 5.84
N LEU A 312 2.25 22.02 6.11
CA LEU A 312 2.89 21.79 7.41
C LEU A 312 3.85 22.92 7.77
N GLN A 313 4.63 23.42 6.80
CA GLN A 313 5.50 24.56 7.00
C GLN A 313 4.70 25.83 7.36
N ALA A 314 3.61 26.12 6.64
CA ALA A 314 2.77 27.28 6.92
C ALA A 314 2.01 27.20 8.26
N LEU A 315 1.78 25.98 8.74
CA LEU A 315 1.20 25.67 10.05
C LEU A 315 2.24 25.52 11.17
N GLU A 316 3.52 25.78 10.87
CA GLU A 316 4.64 25.74 11.82
C GLU A 316 4.81 24.35 12.49
N ALA A 317 4.47 23.28 11.77
CA ALA A 317 4.60 21.89 12.24
C ALA A 317 6.05 21.34 12.17
N GLY A 318 6.98 22.12 11.61
CA GLY A 318 8.34 21.69 11.30
C GLY A 318 8.44 20.85 10.02
N ASP A 319 9.67 20.49 9.65
CA ASP A 319 9.92 19.50 8.60
C ASP A 319 9.80 18.10 9.19
N LEU A 320 8.87 17.31 8.65
CA LEU A 320 8.58 15.94 9.08
C LEU A 320 9.12 14.90 8.11
N ASN A 321 9.95 15.29 7.15
CA ASN A 321 10.68 14.35 6.30
C ASN A 321 11.70 13.54 7.13
N PRO A 322 11.95 12.27 6.77
CA PRO A 322 12.86 11.37 7.49
C PRO A 322 14.34 11.77 7.40
#